data_AF-A0A6J4JCU1-F1
#
_entry.id   AF-A0A6J4JCU1-F1
#
_cell.length_a   1.000
_cell.length_b   1.000
_cell.length_c   1.000
_cell.angle_alpha   90.00
_cell.angle_beta   90.00
_cell.angle_gamma   90.00
#
_symmetry.space_group_name_H-M   'P 1'
#
loop_
_entity.id
_entity.type
_entity.pdbx_description
1 polymer ?
#
loop_
_entity_poly.entity_id
_entity_poly.type
_entity_poly.pdbx_seq_one_letter_code
_entity_poly.pdbx_strand_id
1 'polypeptide(L)'
;MTEYHSDYQTQQIDLRYVPLEPLRDLTLALLQRTALRPDDARIIADALVTSELRNLQGQGQGVRRVRAYVERVSQGLIDASASFEIVKQSPSLALVDAHNGPGTVVAVRAMRLAVEKAKTCGVGTVIVRHSTHFGSASYCASEALLHGCIGLSLTNAGPEMAPWGGADARLGTNPWAVAIPTGDGPDAMPVILDMALTMAGKGMMGWLMRDGRAMPRHWALTRDGEETTDPAAAMDGTLLPMGEYKGYGLSLITDILTGVLGGSALGTEPYRDHTRQDVG
;
A
#
# COMPACT_ATOMS: atom_id res chain seq x y z
N MET A 1 -18.56 8.55 -12.69
CA MET A 1 -18.09 7.18 -12.95
C MET A 1 -17.54 7.16 -14.38
N THR A 2 -16.23 7.21 -14.54
CA THR A 2 -15.58 6.87 -15.81
C THR A 2 -15.56 5.35 -15.87
N GLU A 3 -16.28 4.75 -16.82
CA GLU A 3 -16.18 3.32 -17.11
C GLU A 3 -14.71 2.97 -17.39
N TYR A 4 -14.15 2.07 -16.60
CA TYR A 4 -12.83 1.52 -16.85
C TYR A 4 -12.96 0.46 -17.95
N HIS A 5 -13.01 0.90 -19.20
CA HIS A 5 -12.85 -0.02 -20.33
C HIS A 5 -11.38 -0.39 -20.45
N SER A 6 -11.03 -1.58 -20.01
CA SER A 6 -9.70 -2.12 -20.28
C SER A 6 -9.72 -2.91 -21.58
N ASP A 7 -9.22 -2.28 -22.65
CA ASP A 7 -8.87 -2.96 -23.90
C ASP A 7 -7.58 -3.79 -23.70
N TYR A 8 -7.60 -4.75 -22.77
CA TYR A 8 -6.48 -5.67 -22.59
C TYR A 8 -6.48 -6.68 -23.75
N GLN A 9 -5.74 -6.37 -24.80
CA GLN A 9 -5.29 -7.38 -25.75
C GLN A 9 -4.15 -8.17 -25.11
N THR A 10 -4.29 -9.49 -25.02
CA THR A 10 -3.21 -10.40 -24.65
C THR A 10 -2.13 -10.34 -25.74
N GLN A 11 -1.15 -9.45 -25.56
CA GLN A 11 0.07 -9.47 -26.35
C GLN A 11 1.15 -10.18 -25.54
N GLN A 12 1.75 -11.21 -26.13
CA GLN A 12 3.02 -11.73 -25.62
C GLN A 12 4.06 -10.62 -25.72
N ILE A 13 4.57 -10.19 -24.57
CA ILE A 13 5.68 -9.27 -24.46
C ILE A 13 6.93 -10.05 -24.08
N ASP A 14 8.02 -9.86 -24.81
CA ASP A 14 9.30 -10.41 -24.45
C ASP A 14 9.77 -9.81 -23.12
N LEU A 15 9.98 -10.68 -22.12
CA LEU A 15 10.56 -10.26 -20.86
C LEU A 15 12.00 -9.80 -21.09
N ARG A 16 12.32 -8.60 -20.61
CA ARG A 16 13.67 -8.04 -20.68
C ARG A 16 14.24 -7.86 -19.29
N TYR A 17 15.45 -8.36 -19.09
CA TYR A 17 16.24 -8.05 -17.92
C TYR A 17 16.78 -6.63 -18.04
N VAL A 18 16.49 -5.81 -17.04
CA VAL A 18 16.98 -4.43 -16.93
C VAL A 18 17.94 -4.37 -15.73
N PRO A 19 19.17 -3.85 -15.89
CA PRO A 19 20.06 -3.68 -14.75
C PRO A 19 19.47 -2.74 -13.70
N LEU A 20 19.74 -3.04 -12.42
CA LEU A 20 19.15 -2.34 -11.27
C LEU A 20 19.44 -0.84 -11.26
N GLU A 21 20.72 -0.45 -11.39
CA GLU A 21 21.10 0.97 -11.27
C GLU A 21 20.43 1.85 -12.35
N PRO A 22 20.47 1.50 -13.66
CA PRO A 22 19.71 2.24 -14.67
C PRO A 22 18.20 2.33 -14.39
N LEU A 23 17.59 1.27 -13.85
CA LEU A 23 16.16 1.29 -13.49
C LEU A 23 15.88 2.24 -12.32
N ARG A 24 16.75 2.21 -11.30
CA ARG A 24 16.67 3.11 -10.14
C ARG A 24 16.86 4.56 -10.55
N ASP A 25 17.88 4.84 -11.37
CA ASP A 25 18.18 6.18 -11.87
C ASP A 25 17.02 6.75 -12.71
N LEU A 26 16.45 5.94 -13.61
CA LEU A 26 15.29 6.34 -14.40
C LEU A 26 14.08 6.62 -13.52
N THR A 27 13.79 5.73 -12.55
CA THR A 27 12.65 5.89 -11.64
C THR A 27 12.77 7.17 -10.83
N LEU A 28 13.96 7.45 -10.28
CA LEU A 28 14.25 8.68 -9.54
C LEU A 28 14.14 9.91 -10.45
N ALA A 29 14.74 9.87 -11.64
CA ALA A 29 14.73 10.99 -12.57
C ALA A 29 13.30 11.38 -12.98
N LEU A 30 12.40 10.40 -13.18
CA LEU A 30 10.98 10.65 -13.47
C LEU A 30 10.27 11.36 -12.31
N LEU A 31 10.50 10.91 -11.07
CA LEU A 31 9.89 11.52 -9.88
C LEU A 31 10.42 12.94 -9.62
N GLN A 32 11.70 13.18 -9.90
CA GLN A 32 12.33 14.51 -9.80
C GLN A 32 11.81 15.52 -10.84
N ARG A 33 11.07 15.09 -11.86
CA ARG A 33 10.36 15.99 -12.80
C ARG A 33 9.03 16.51 -12.25
N THR A 34 8.62 16.05 -11.07
CA THR A 34 7.40 16.50 -10.38
C THR A 34 7.71 17.57 -9.34
N ALA A 35 6.69 18.05 -8.63
CA ALA A 35 6.85 18.98 -7.51
C ALA A 35 7.38 18.34 -6.21
N LEU A 36 7.65 17.03 -6.19
CA LEU A 36 8.20 16.32 -5.02
C LEU A 36 9.53 16.93 -4.56
N ARG A 37 9.72 17.00 -3.23
CA ARG A 37 11.03 17.31 -2.66
C ARG A 37 12.06 16.25 -3.09
N PRO A 38 13.34 16.59 -3.29
CA PRO A 38 14.36 15.63 -3.71
C PRO A 38 14.47 14.39 -2.82
N ASP A 39 14.35 14.56 -1.50
CA ASP A 39 14.38 13.45 -0.54
C ASP A 39 13.14 12.55 -0.65
N ASP A 40 11.97 13.14 -0.89
CA ASP A 40 10.70 12.43 -1.04
C ASP A 40 10.70 11.59 -2.31
N ALA A 41 11.21 12.15 -3.41
CA ALA A 41 11.41 11.42 -4.65
C ALA A 41 12.37 10.23 -4.47
N ARG A 42 13.43 10.37 -3.68
CA ARG A 42 14.37 9.28 -3.36
C ARG A 42 13.69 8.15 -2.57
N ILE A 43 12.91 8.48 -1.55
CA ILE A 43 12.17 7.48 -0.76
C ILE A 43 11.17 6.71 -1.64
N ILE A 44 10.40 7.43 -2.47
CA ILE A 44 9.42 6.78 -3.35
C ILE A 44 10.13 5.90 -4.39
N ALA A 45 11.20 6.40 -5.03
CA ALA A 45 11.95 5.62 -6.01
C ALA A 45 12.51 4.33 -5.41
N ASP A 46 13.11 4.42 -4.22
CA ASP A 46 13.66 3.27 -3.51
C ASP A 46 12.56 2.27 -3.16
N ALA A 47 11.43 2.72 -2.59
CA ALA A 47 10.29 1.85 -2.28
C ALA A 47 9.74 1.08 -3.50
N LEU A 48 9.62 1.75 -4.65
CA LEU A 48 9.18 1.13 -5.90
C LEU A 48 10.18 0.09 -6.40
N VAL A 49 11.47 0.41 -6.35
CA VAL A 49 12.56 -0.49 -6.77
C VAL A 49 12.68 -1.69 -5.83
N THR A 50 12.63 -1.49 -4.51
CA THR A 50 12.60 -2.58 -3.51
C THR A 50 11.43 -3.51 -3.76
N SER A 51 10.25 -2.96 -4.05
CA SER A 51 9.07 -3.76 -4.36
C SER A 51 9.26 -4.55 -5.65
N GLU A 52 9.83 -3.95 -6.70
CA GLU A 52 10.15 -4.63 -7.96
C GLU A 52 11.12 -5.80 -7.75
N LEU A 53 12.18 -5.60 -6.95
CA LEU A 53 13.20 -6.61 -6.67
C LEU A 53 12.67 -7.85 -5.95
N ARG A 54 11.55 -7.74 -5.23
CA ARG A 54 10.88 -8.92 -4.64
C ARG A 54 10.21 -9.81 -5.70
N ASN A 55 10.01 -9.30 -6.91
CA ASN A 55 9.53 -10.03 -8.08
C ASN A 55 8.25 -10.85 -7.82
N LEU A 56 7.31 -10.27 -7.07
CA LEU A 56 6.03 -10.93 -6.81
C LEU A 56 5.06 -10.64 -7.96
N GLN A 57 4.61 -11.70 -8.62
CA GLN A 57 3.60 -11.60 -9.67
C GLN A 57 2.34 -10.91 -9.14
N GLY A 58 1.73 -10.04 -9.95
CA GLY A 58 0.46 -9.39 -9.61
C GLY A 58 0.45 -8.39 -8.44
N GLN A 59 1.54 -8.20 -7.68
CA GLN A 59 1.53 -7.26 -6.53
C GLN A 59 1.26 -5.81 -6.94
N GLY A 60 1.72 -5.40 -8.12
CA GLY A 60 1.48 -4.06 -8.68
C GLY A 60 2.06 -2.89 -7.87
N GLN A 61 2.99 -3.14 -6.92
CA GLN A 61 3.61 -2.11 -6.07
C GLN A 61 5.00 -1.66 -6.54
N GLY A 62 5.56 -2.28 -7.58
CA GLY A 62 6.87 -1.97 -8.13
C GLY A 62 6.91 -0.79 -9.10
N VAL A 63 7.96 -0.71 -9.92
CA VAL A 63 8.29 0.47 -10.74
C VAL A 63 7.19 0.87 -11.74
N ARG A 64 6.30 -0.05 -12.12
CA ARG A 64 5.10 0.26 -12.94
C ARG A 64 4.27 1.42 -12.34
N ARG A 65 4.28 1.60 -11.01
CA ARG A 65 3.53 2.67 -10.34
C ARG A 65 4.15 4.06 -10.48
N VAL A 66 5.39 4.20 -10.96
CA VAL A 66 6.05 5.51 -11.10
C VAL A 66 5.18 6.48 -11.90
N ARG A 67 4.52 5.98 -12.97
CA ARG A 67 3.59 6.76 -13.78
C ARG A 67 2.43 7.33 -12.95
N ALA A 68 1.80 6.51 -12.12
CA ALA A 68 0.68 6.94 -11.29
C ALA A 68 1.10 7.99 -10.25
N TYR A 69 2.30 7.86 -9.66
CA TYR A 69 2.85 8.88 -8.77
C TYR A 69 3.10 10.20 -9.51
N VAL A 70 3.71 10.16 -10.70
CA VAL A 70 3.95 11.35 -11.53
C VAL A 70 2.65 12.04 -11.90
N GLU A 71 1.65 11.30 -12.37
CA GLU A 71 0.33 11.82 -12.75
C GLU A 71 -0.37 12.47 -11.55
N ARG A 72 -0.44 11.77 -10.40
CA ARG A 72 -1.13 12.27 -9.20
C ARG A 72 -0.48 13.51 -8.62
N VAL A 73 0.85 13.56 -8.56
CA VAL A 73 1.55 14.77 -8.10
C VAL A 73 1.34 15.92 -9.08
N SER A 74 1.43 15.67 -10.39
CA SER A 74 1.26 16.71 -11.42
C SER A 74 -0.16 17.29 -11.45
N GLN A 75 -1.15 16.49 -11.08
CA GLN A 75 -2.55 16.91 -10.98
C GLN A 75 -2.91 17.54 -9.61
N GLY A 76 -1.96 17.63 -8.67
CA GLY A 76 -2.21 18.13 -7.31
C GLY A 76 -3.04 17.20 -6.42
N LEU A 77 -3.28 15.96 -6.86
CA LEU A 77 -4.00 14.95 -6.10
C LEU A 77 -3.20 14.46 -4.88
N ILE A 78 -1.87 14.58 -4.94
CA ILE A 78 -0.94 14.41 -3.81
C ILE A 78 -0.26 15.76 -3.59
N ASP A 79 -0.30 16.28 -2.37
CA ASP A 79 0.40 17.50 -2.02
C ASP A 79 1.88 17.21 -1.76
N ALA A 80 2.71 17.55 -2.75
CA ALA A 80 4.16 17.38 -2.68
C ALA A 80 4.85 18.28 -1.63
N SER A 81 4.17 19.34 -1.20
CA SER A 81 4.66 20.32 -0.22
C SER A 81 4.17 20.05 1.22
N ALA A 82 3.31 19.04 1.39
CA ALA A 82 2.67 18.72 2.65
C ALA A 82 3.67 18.60 3.82
N SER A 83 3.28 19.20 4.95
CA SER A 83 4.00 19.10 6.22
C SER A 83 3.73 17.76 6.90
N PHE A 84 4.73 17.26 7.62
CA PHE A 84 4.58 16.16 8.56
C PHE A 84 4.29 16.77 9.93
N GLU A 85 3.01 16.93 10.29
CA GLU A 85 2.61 17.64 11.51
C GLU A 85 2.31 16.67 12.64
N ILE A 86 3.02 16.79 13.77
CA ILE A 86 2.69 16.04 14.99
C ILE A 86 1.58 16.81 15.72
N VAL A 87 0.34 16.33 15.58
CA VAL A 87 -0.85 16.94 16.21
C VAL A 87 -0.88 16.68 17.71
N LYS A 88 -0.45 15.49 18.13
CA LYS A 88 -0.42 15.07 19.53
C LYS A 88 0.70 14.07 19.76
N GLN A 89 1.37 14.15 20.90
CA GLN A 89 2.37 13.15 21.26
C GLN A 89 2.44 12.90 22.77
N SER A 90 2.91 11.69 23.10
CA SER A 90 3.35 11.26 24.41
C SER A 90 4.74 10.60 24.25
N PRO A 91 5.37 10.11 25.34
CA PRO A 91 6.67 9.45 25.25
C PRO A 91 6.69 8.29 24.23
N SER A 92 5.66 7.44 24.23
CA SER A 92 5.57 6.26 23.36
C SER A 92 4.60 6.41 22.17
N LEU A 93 3.80 7.49 22.09
CA LEU A 93 2.78 7.66 21.05
C LEU A 93 2.93 8.98 20.29
N ALA A 94 2.53 9.00 19.01
CA ALA A 94 2.23 10.23 18.28
C ALA A 94 1.05 10.06 17.32
N LEU A 95 0.30 11.14 17.12
CA LEU A 95 -0.67 11.31 16.04
C LEU A 95 -0.10 12.34 15.06
N VAL A 96 -0.06 11.97 13.79
CA VAL A 96 0.47 12.78 12.70
C VAL A 96 -0.63 13.09 11.69
N ASP A 97 -0.72 14.36 11.31
CA ASP A 97 -1.49 14.79 10.15
C ASP A 97 -0.55 14.97 8.95
N ALA A 98 -0.88 14.29 7.85
CA ALA A 98 -0.06 14.25 6.65
C ALA A 98 -0.52 15.22 5.56
N HIS A 99 -1.64 15.95 5.75
CA HIS A 99 -2.08 17.02 4.85
C HIS A 99 -2.12 16.63 3.36
N ASN A 100 -2.64 15.44 3.05
CA ASN A 100 -2.67 14.83 1.70
C ASN A 100 -1.28 14.60 1.08
N GLY A 101 -0.27 14.40 1.92
CA GLY A 101 1.12 14.17 1.51
C GLY A 101 1.37 12.76 0.93
N PRO A 102 2.58 12.52 0.37
CA PRO A 102 2.92 11.24 -0.24
C PRO A 102 3.01 10.12 0.82
N GLY A 103 2.09 9.15 0.76
CA GLY A 103 1.93 8.14 1.80
C GLY A 103 3.20 7.38 2.13
N THR A 104 3.98 6.98 1.11
CA THR A 104 5.21 6.20 1.30
C THR A 104 6.25 6.98 2.11
N VAL A 105 6.36 8.28 1.84
CA VAL A 105 7.27 9.19 2.54
C VAL A 105 6.84 9.38 3.98
N VAL A 106 5.55 9.63 4.18
CA VAL A 106 4.96 9.86 5.51
C VAL A 106 5.10 8.59 6.36
N ALA A 107 4.87 7.41 5.78
CA ALA A 107 5.00 6.13 6.47
C ALA A 107 6.44 5.88 6.96
N VAL A 108 7.45 6.10 6.10
CA VAL A 108 8.86 5.97 6.50
C VAL A 108 9.21 6.93 7.64
N ARG A 109 8.79 8.20 7.55
CA ARG A 109 9.00 9.19 8.62
C ARG A 109 8.29 8.81 9.91
N ALA A 110 7.07 8.27 9.82
CA ALA A 110 6.31 7.77 10.96
C ALA A 110 7.00 6.58 11.62
N MET A 111 7.56 5.65 10.85
CA MET A 111 8.33 4.53 11.40
C MET A 111 9.60 5.00 12.09
N ARG A 112 10.33 5.97 11.52
CA ARG A 112 11.49 6.59 12.18
C ARG A 112 11.12 7.21 13.53
N LEU A 113 10.03 7.98 13.58
CA LEU A 113 9.51 8.54 14.83
C LEU A 113 9.07 7.45 15.83
N ALA A 114 8.46 6.37 15.35
CA ALA A 114 8.12 5.22 16.19
C ALA A 114 9.36 4.56 16.78
N VAL A 115 10.42 4.39 15.98
CA VAL A 115 11.71 3.86 16.43
C VAL A 115 12.34 4.77 17.48
N GLU A 116 12.39 6.09 17.27
CA GLU A 116 12.93 7.06 18.23
C GLU A 116 12.23 6.94 19.60
N LYS A 117 10.89 6.85 19.58
CA LYS A 117 10.09 6.62 20.79
C LYS A 117 10.35 5.26 21.41
N ALA A 118 10.44 4.20 20.60
CA ALA A 118 10.73 2.85 21.07
C ALA A 118 12.11 2.74 21.75
N LYS A 119 13.12 3.47 21.28
CA LYS A 119 14.44 3.50 21.91
C LYS A 119 14.42 4.11 23.31
N THR A 120 13.44 4.96 23.60
CA THR A 120 13.27 5.59 24.91
C THR A 120 12.33 4.80 25.81
N CYS A 121 11.21 4.29 25.27
CA CYS A 121 10.11 3.72 26.04
C CYS A 121 9.94 2.19 25.88
N GLY A 122 10.78 1.54 25.08
CA GLY A 122 10.65 0.12 24.71
C GLY A 122 9.64 -0.14 23.58
N VAL A 123 8.65 0.74 23.41
CA VAL A 123 7.67 0.72 22.31
C VAL A 123 7.38 2.13 21.82
N GLY A 124 7.16 2.26 20.52
CA GLY A 124 6.72 3.49 19.88
C GLY A 124 5.60 3.20 18.89
N THR A 125 4.56 4.02 18.89
CA THR A 125 3.44 3.90 17.95
C THR A 125 3.12 5.26 17.37
N VAL A 126 3.04 5.33 16.04
CA VAL A 126 2.66 6.56 15.33
C VAL A 126 1.45 6.25 14.48
N ILE A 127 0.38 7.00 14.70
CA ILE A 127 -0.85 6.94 13.90
C ILE A 127 -0.80 8.12 12.93
N VAL A 128 -1.11 7.86 11.67
CA VAL A 128 -1.08 8.86 10.60
C VAL A 128 -2.47 8.98 10.00
N ARG A 129 -2.93 10.22 9.79
CA ARG A 129 -4.16 10.54 9.03
C ARG A 129 -3.86 11.49 7.87
N HIS A 130 -4.81 11.63 6.95
CA HIS A 130 -4.74 12.45 5.74
C HIS A 130 -3.53 12.12 4.87
N SER A 131 -3.15 10.85 4.80
CA SER A 131 -2.05 10.38 3.94
C SER A 131 -2.59 9.71 2.68
N THR A 132 -1.75 9.62 1.64
CA THR A 132 -2.12 8.97 0.37
C THR A 132 -1.60 7.54 0.32
N HIS A 133 -1.70 6.88 -0.83
CA HIS A 133 -1.17 5.52 -1.05
C HIS A 133 0.29 5.37 -0.60
N PHE A 134 0.55 4.44 0.33
CA PHE A 134 1.87 4.28 0.96
C PHE A 134 2.79 3.20 0.40
N GLY A 135 2.35 2.42 -0.61
CA GLY A 135 3.18 1.39 -1.23
C GLY A 135 3.15 0.06 -0.50
N SER A 136 4.21 -0.74 -0.66
CA SER A 136 4.39 -1.99 0.06
C SER A 136 4.56 -1.73 1.56
N ALA A 137 3.66 -2.28 2.38
CA ALA A 137 3.63 -2.00 3.82
C ALA A 137 4.94 -2.41 4.51
N SER A 138 5.59 -3.47 4.01
CA SER A 138 6.87 -3.92 4.55
C SER A 138 8.05 -3.02 4.24
N TYR A 139 8.01 -2.16 3.21
CA TYR A 139 9.08 -1.19 2.99
C TYR A 139 9.18 -0.23 4.19
N CYS A 140 8.02 0.28 4.62
CA CYS A 140 7.92 1.09 5.84
C CYS A 140 8.31 0.28 7.08
N ALA A 141 7.79 -0.95 7.26
CA ALA A 141 8.13 -1.78 8.42
C ALA A 141 9.65 -2.07 8.50
N SER A 142 10.29 -2.30 7.36
CA SER A 142 11.72 -2.59 7.26
C SER A 142 12.62 -1.42 7.68
N GLU A 143 12.11 -0.18 7.73
CA GLU A 143 12.88 0.96 8.26
C GLU A 143 13.31 0.72 9.72
N ALA A 144 12.51 -0.01 10.51
CA ALA A 144 12.85 -0.36 11.88
C ALA A 144 14.08 -1.28 11.98
N LEU A 145 14.37 -2.07 10.94
CA LEU A 145 15.50 -3.00 10.91
C LEU A 145 16.84 -2.25 10.97
N LEU A 146 16.93 -1.06 10.36
CA LEU A 146 18.12 -0.21 10.38
C LEU A 146 18.53 0.21 11.80
N HIS A 147 17.61 0.06 12.75
CA HIS A 147 17.80 0.43 14.15
C HIS A 147 17.73 -0.77 15.09
N GLY A 148 17.75 -2.01 14.57
CA GLY A 148 17.61 -3.23 15.38
C GLY A 148 16.27 -3.30 16.12
N CYS A 149 15.21 -2.75 15.53
CA CYS A 149 13.86 -2.76 16.07
C CYS A 149 12.94 -3.65 15.23
N ILE A 150 11.89 -4.17 15.87
CA ILE A 150 10.77 -4.79 15.16
C ILE A 150 9.87 -3.68 14.63
N GLY A 151 9.54 -3.75 13.33
CA GLY A 151 8.62 -2.81 12.68
C GLY A 151 7.26 -3.47 12.42
N LEU A 152 6.18 -2.78 12.79
CA LEU A 152 4.80 -3.13 12.42
C LEU A 152 4.19 -2.00 11.60
N SER A 153 3.59 -2.32 10.45
CA SER A 153 2.98 -1.35 9.55
C SER A 153 1.62 -1.85 9.10
N LEU A 154 0.59 -1.02 9.27
CA LEU A 154 -0.80 -1.31 8.91
C LEU A 154 -1.42 -0.07 8.29
N THR A 155 -2.38 -0.25 7.38
CA THR A 155 -3.16 0.85 6.80
C THR A 155 -4.55 0.36 6.41
N ASN A 156 -5.49 1.29 6.29
CA ASN A 156 -6.75 1.08 5.59
C ASN A 156 -6.67 1.50 4.12
N ALA A 157 -7.57 0.98 3.30
CA ALA A 157 -7.69 1.36 1.89
C ALA A 157 -9.16 1.63 1.52
N GLY A 158 -9.38 2.11 0.30
CA GLY A 158 -10.74 2.28 -0.24
C GLY A 158 -11.48 0.94 -0.35
N PRO A 159 -12.82 0.98 -0.42
CA PRO A 159 -13.64 -0.23 -0.38
C PRO A 159 -13.41 -1.09 -1.64
N GLU A 160 -12.80 -2.26 -1.43
CA GLU A 160 -12.58 -3.26 -2.48
C GLU A 160 -13.00 -4.67 -2.04
N MET A 161 -13.20 -4.90 -0.75
CA MET A 161 -13.45 -6.21 -0.16
C MET A 161 -14.83 -6.29 0.49
N ALA A 162 -15.50 -7.43 0.28
CA ALA A 162 -16.77 -7.74 0.92
C ALA A 162 -16.56 -8.18 2.37
N PRO A 163 -17.42 -7.76 3.31
CA PRO A 163 -17.55 -8.44 4.60
C PRO A 163 -17.84 -9.93 4.40
N TRP A 164 -17.39 -10.78 5.32
CA TRP A 164 -17.70 -12.20 5.22
C TRP A 164 -19.22 -12.43 5.28
N GLY A 165 -19.76 -13.13 4.28
CA GLY A 165 -21.19 -13.34 4.08
C GLY A 165 -21.91 -12.23 3.30
N GLY A 166 -21.20 -11.18 2.85
CA GLY A 166 -21.72 -10.13 1.97
C GLY A 166 -21.17 -10.20 0.55
N ALA A 167 -21.68 -9.32 -0.32
CA ALA A 167 -21.26 -9.20 -1.72
C ALA A 167 -20.75 -7.80 -2.12
N ASP A 168 -21.17 -6.77 -1.38
CA ASP A 168 -20.75 -5.38 -1.62
C ASP A 168 -19.38 -5.10 -0.99
N ALA A 169 -18.54 -4.34 -1.71
CA ALA A 169 -17.30 -3.81 -1.16
C ALA A 169 -17.59 -2.81 -0.01
N ARG A 170 -17.08 -3.10 1.19
CA ARG A 170 -17.23 -2.24 2.38
C ARG A 170 -15.92 -1.96 3.11
N LEU A 171 -14.89 -2.76 2.85
CA LEU A 171 -13.58 -2.69 3.50
C LEU A 171 -12.47 -2.62 2.46
N GLY A 172 -11.33 -2.09 2.86
CA GLY A 172 -10.13 -2.14 2.04
C GLY A 172 -9.39 -3.48 2.10
N THR A 173 -8.36 -3.58 1.27
CA THR A 173 -7.38 -4.69 1.30
C THR A 173 -6.52 -4.69 2.58
N ASN A 174 -6.49 -3.56 3.29
CA ASN A 174 -5.99 -3.33 4.64
C ASN A 174 -4.74 -4.14 5.04
N PRO A 175 -3.61 -3.95 4.35
CA PRO A 175 -2.46 -4.82 4.50
C PRO A 175 -1.76 -4.70 5.85
N TRP A 176 -1.14 -5.81 6.27
CA TRP A 176 -0.29 -5.92 7.46
C TRP A 176 1.12 -6.28 7.03
N ALA A 177 2.09 -5.57 7.59
CA ALA A 177 3.49 -5.94 7.47
C ALA A 177 4.22 -5.93 8.81
N VAL A 178 5.14 -6.89 8.92
CA VAL A 178 5.99 -7.08 10.10
C VAL A 178 7.42 -7.31 9.61
N ALA A 179 8.38 -6.59 10.19
CA ALA A 179 9.81 -6.78 9.94
C ALA A 179 10.53 -7.06 11.26
N ILE A 180 11.22 -8.20 11.34
CA ILE A 180 11.87 -8.69 12.58
C ILE A 180 13.36 -8.93 12.29
N PRO A 181 14.28 -8.28 13.02
CA PRO A 181 15.70 -8.56 12.92
C PRO A 181 16.04 -9.92 13.54
N THR A 182 16.99 -10.65 12.96
CA THR A 182 17.35 -12.02 13.39
C THR A 182 18.81 -12.16 13.85
N GLY A 183 19.64 -11.13 13.68
CA GLY A 183 21.04 -11.09 14.08
C GLY A 183 21.74 -9.83 13.57
N ASP A 184 23.03 -9.70 13.88
CA ASP A 184 23.89 -8.62 13.40
C ASP A 184 24.75 -9.08 12.20
N GLY A 185 25.18 -8.11 11.36
CA GLY A 185 26.13 -8.35 10.27
C GLY A 185 25.50 -8.53 8.89
N PRO A 186 26.33 -8.68 7.84
CA PRO A 186 25.90 -8.63 6.44
C PRO A 186 25.05 -9.84 6.02
N ASP A 187 25.17 -10.97 6.71
CA ASP A 187 24.43 -12.21 6.42
C ASP A 187 23.12 -12.32 7.22
N ALA A 188 22.78 -11.31 8.04
CA ALA A 188 21.55 -11.30 8.81
C ALA A 188 20.34 -11.30 7.88
N MET A 189 19.47 -12.30 8.03
CA MET A 189 18.25 -12.45 7.23
C MET A 189 17.02 -12.09 8.06
N PRO A 190 16.45 -10.88 7.93
CA PRO A 190 15.27 -10.49 8.67
C PRO A 190 14.05 -11.35 8.27
N VAL A 191 13.15 -11.58 9.23
CA VAL A 191 11.83 -12.15 8.93
C VAL A 191 10.92 -11.01 8.49
N ILE A 192 10.35 -11.11 7.28
CA ILE A 192 9.43 -10.10 6.73
C ILE A 192 8.11 -10.78 6.36
N LEU A 193 7.02 -10.26 6.93
CA LEU A 193 5.65 -10.51 6.50
C LEU A 193 5.13 -9.26 5.78
N ASP A 194 4.47 -9.43 4.64
CA ASP A 194 3.71 -8.38 3.94
C ASP A 194 2.52 -9.03 3.26
N MET A 195 1.31 -8.74 3.74
CA MET A 195 0.10 -9.38 3.23
C MET A 195 -1.08 -8.41 3.21
N ALA A 196 -1.82 -8.40 2.10
CA ALA A 196 -3.19 -7.91 2.10
C ALA A 196 -4.08 -8.89 2.87
N LEU A 197 -5.18 -8.39 3.46
CA LEU A 197 -6.17 -9.22 4.15
C LEU A 197 -7.26 -9.77 3.22
N THR A 198 -7.11 -9.55 1.92
CA THR A 198 -7.85 -10.21 0.83
C THR A 198 -7.13 -11.46 0.35
N MET A 199 -7.86 -12.42 -0.22
CA MET A 199 -7.28 -13.61 -0.86
C MET A 199 -6.29 -13.27 -1.98
N ALA A 200 -6.61 -12.24 -2.77
CA ALA A 200 -5.74 -11.66 -3.79
C ALA A 200 -6.14 -10.20 -4.03
N GLY A 201 -5.23 -9.38 -4.53
CA GLY A 201 -5.54 -8.00 -4.94
C GLY A 201 -5.95 -7.88 -6.41
N LYS A 202 -6.57 -6.77 -6.80
CA LYS A 202 -6.92 -6.48 -8.20
C LYS A 202 -5.72 -6.50 -9.15
N GLY A 203 -4.51 -6.23 -8.66
CA GLY A 203 -3.27 -6.37 -9.43
C GLY A 203 -3.03 -7.79 -9.94
N MET A 204 -3.46 -8.82 -9.19
CA MET A 204 -3.39 -10.21 -9.58
C MET A 204 -4.42 -10.55 -10.67
N MET A 205 -5.63 -10.00 -10.57
CA MET A 205 -6.64 -10.13 -11.63
C MET A 205 -6.14 -9.54 -12.94
N GLY A 206 -5.62 -8.31 -12.89
CA GLY A 206 -5.00 -7.69 -14.05
C GLY A 206 -3.78 -8.44 -14.59
N TRP A 207 -3.10 -9.27 -13.78
CA TRP A 207 -2.05 -10.17 -14.29
C TRP A 207 -2.62 -11.41 -14.98
N LEU A 208 -3.60 -12.07 -14.37
CA LEU A 208 -4.26 -13.24 -14.96
C LEU A 208 -5.00 -12.90 -16.26
N MET A 209 -5.64 -11.72 -16.35
CA MET A 209 -6.23 -11.21 -17.60
C MET A 209 -5.19 -11.11 -18.70
N ARG A 210 -4.02 -10.53 -18.41
CA ARG A 210 -2.93 -10.39 -19.39
C ARG A 210 -2.40 -11.75 -19.84
N ASP A 211 -2.30 -12.71 -18.93
CA ASP A 211 -1.83 -14.05 -19.22
C ASP A 211 -2.91 -14.95 -19.86
N GLY A 212 -4.16 -14.48 -19.99
CA GLY A 212 -5.28 -15.28 -20.50
C GLY A 212 -5.64 -16.46 -19.59
N ARG A 213 -5.42 -16.33 -18.28
CA ARG A 213 -5.60 -17.39 -17.29
C ARG A 213 -6.79 -17.11 -16.38
N ALA A 214 -7.49 -18.17 -15.99
CA ALA A 214 -8.55 -18.10 -14.98
C ALA A 214 -7.97 -17.88 -13.58
N MET A 215 -8.74 -17.25 -12.70
CA MET A 215 -8.45 -17.13 -11.27
C MET A 215 -9.16 -18.23 -10.45
N PRO A 216 -8.67 -18.56 -9.25
CA PRO A 216 -9.44 -19.34 -8.28
C PRO A 216 -10.77 -18.67 -7.90
N ARG A 217 -11.84 -19.47 -7.76
CA ARG A 217 -13.22 -18.98 -7.49
C ARG A 217 -13.36 -18.14 -6.22
N HIS A 218 -12.54 -18.42 -5.21
CA HIS A 218 -12.66 -17.82 -3.88
C HIS A 218 -11.89 -16.49 -3.75
N TRP A 219 -11.40 -15.90 -4.84
CA TRP A 219 -10.66 -14.64 -4.77
C TRP A 219 -11.55 -13.40 -4.86
N ALA A 220 -12.62 -13.44 -5.64
CA ALA A 220 -13.50 -12.32 -5.88
C ALA A 220 -14.85 -12.77 -6.43
N LEU A 221 -15.83 -11.88 -6.30
CA LEU A 221 -17.17 -11.97 -6.87
C LEU A 221 -17.27 -11.06 -8.11
N THR A 222 -18.32 -11.26 -8.91
CA THR A 222 -18.70 -10.32 -9.96
C THR A 222 -19.35 -9.06 -9.36
N ARG A 223 -19.63 -8.06 -10.21
CA ARG A 223 -20.41 -6.87 -9.84
C ARG A 223 -21.78 -7.20 -9.22
N ASP A 224 -22.40 -8.30 -9.66
CA ASP A 224 -23.73 -8.73 -9.19
C ASP A 224 -23.64 -9.63 -7.94
N GLY A 225 -22.44 -9.89 -7.42
CA GLY A 225 -22.22 -10.70 -6.23
C GLY A 225 -22.10 -12.21 -6.49
N GLU A 226 -21.95 -12.62 -7.74
CA GLU A 226 -21.86 -14.03 -8.13
C GLU A 226 -20.42 -14.55 -8.11
N GLU A 227 -20.24 -15.86 -7.86
CA GLU A 227 -18.93 -16.50 -7.97
C GLU A 227 -18.40 -16.45 -9.42
N THR A 228 -17.09 -16.26 -9.58
CA THR A 228 -16.46 -16.24 -10.91
C THR A 228 -15.03 -16.78 -10.89
N THR A 229 -14.56 -17.30 -12.03
CA THR A 229 -13.14 -17.56 -12.30
C THR A 229 -12.57 -16.64 -13.39
N ASP A 230 -13.40 -15.77 -13.94
CA ASP A 230 -13.02 -14.79 -14.95
C ASP A 230 -12.45 -13.55 -14.25
N PRO A 231 -11.14 -13.27 -14.40
CA PRO A 231 -10.52 -12.11 -13.78
C PRO A 231 -11.05 -10.78 -14.36
N ALA A 232 -11.63 -10.76 -15.57
CA ALA A 232 -12.27 -9.55 -16.11
C ALA A 232 -13.55 -9.21 -15.34
N ALA A 233 -14.45 -10.19 -15.17
CA ALA A 233 -15.65 -10.02 -14.35
C ALA A 233 -15.33 -9.66 -12.88
N ALA A 234 -14.20 -10.16 -12.36
CA ALA A 234 -13.72 -9.85 -11.02
C ALA A 234 -13.18 -8.42 -10.84
N MET A 235 -12.64 -7.80 -11.90
CA MET A 235 -12.13 -6.42 -11.83
C MET A 235 -13.25 -5.42 -11.49
N ASP A 236 -14.44 -5.67 -12.03
CA ASP A 236 -15.65 -4.87 -11.80
C ASP A 236 -16.42 -5.27 -10.53
N GLY A 237 -16.01 -6.37 -9.90
CA GLY A 237 -16.62 -6.89 -8.68
C GLY A 237 -15.81 -6.63 -7.43
N THR A 238 -16.04 -7.50 -6.44
CA THR A 238 -15.59 -7.33 -5.06
C THR A 238 -14.62 -8.45 -4.66
N LEU A 239 -13.52 -8.09 -3.99
CA LEU A 239 -12.55 -9.04 -3.46
C LEU A 239 -13.09 -9.77 -2.23
N LEU A 240 -12.61 -11.00 -2.00
CA LEU A 240 -12.96 -11.82 -0.84
C LEU A 240 -11.84 -11.84 0.21
N PRO A 241 -12.17 -11.92 1.50
CA PRO A 241 -11.20 -11.91 2.60
C PRO A 241 -10.38 -13.20 2.67
N MET A 242 -9.11 -13.09 3.05
CA MET A 242 -8.28 -14.26 3.31
C MET A 242 -8.75 -15.02 4.54
N GLY A 243 -8.79 -16.36 4.47
CA GLY A 243 -9.27 -17.15 5.60
C GLY A 243 -10.68 -16.76 6.05
N GLU A 244 -11.52 -16.34 5.11
CA GLU A 244 -12.94 -16.07 5.30
C GLU A 244 -13.20 -15.03 6.41
N TYR A 245 -13.99 -15.38 7.43
CA TYR A 245 -14.32 -14.50 8.55
C TYR A 245 -13.09 -13.98 9.32
N LYS A 246 -11.94 -14.66 9.22
CA LYS A 246 -10.69 -14.24 9.90
C LYS A 246 -10.07 -13.02 9.23
N GLY A 247 -9.87 -13.04 7.91
CA GLY A 247 -9.34 -11.90 7.17
C GLY A 247 -10.30 -10.72 7.17
N TYR A 248 -11.61 -11.00 7.13
CA TYR A 248 -12.64 -9.98 7.36
C TYR A 248 -12.47 -9.31 8.74
N GLY A 249 -12.41 -10.11 9.81
CA GLY A 249 -12.25 -9.60 11.17
C GLY A 249 -10.97 -8.78 11.33
N LEU A 250 -9.84 -9.26 10.79
CA LEU A 250 -8.58 -8.52 10.79
C LEU A 250 -8.70 -7.19 10.04
N SER A 251 -9.36 -7.16 8.88
CA SER A 251 -9.50 -5.95 8.06
C SER A 251 -10.38 -4.91 8.75
N LEU A 252 -11.49 -5.34 9.35
CA LEU A 252 -12.36 -4.46 10.15
C LEU A 252 -11.61 -3.84 11.32
N ILE A 253 -10.83 -4.63 12.07
CA ILE A 253 -10.01 -4.10 13.16
C ILE A 253 -8.94 -3.14 12.63
N THR A 254 -8.38 -3.40 11.45
CA THR A 254 -7.41 -2.51 10.82
C THR A 254 -8.01 -1.14 10.50
N ASP A 255 -9.23 -1.10 9.96
CA ASP A 255 -9.97 0.14 9.73
C ASP A 255 -10.16 0.95 11.02
N ILE A 256 -10.46 0.26 12.13
CA ILE A 256 -10.63 0.92 13.43
C ILE A 256 -9.29 1.46 13.95
N LEU A 257 -8.21 0.68 13.84
CA LEU A 257 -6.90 1.07 14.36
C LEU A 257 -6.22 2.16 13.53
N THR A 258 -6.48 2.22 12.23
CA THR A 258 -5.79 3.14 11.30
C THR A 258 -6.67 4.33 10.91
N GLY A 259 -7.98 4.12 10.77
CA GLY A 259 -8.99 5.16 10.52
C GLY A 259 -9.51 5.77 11.82
N VAL A 260 -10.42 5.04 12.50
CA VAL A 260 -11.20 5.56 13.65
C VAL A 260 -10.30 6.10 14.76
N LEU A 261 -9.25 5.37 15.15
CA LEU A 261 -8.35 5.76 16.23
C LEU A 261 -7.57 7.05 15.91
N GLY A 262 -7.24 7.27 14.63
CA GLY A 262 -6.58 8.48 14.15
C GLY A 262 -7.54 9.65 13.92
N GLY A 263 -8.86 9.43 14.02
CA GLY A 263 -9.87 10.38 13.58
C GLY A 263 -9.88 10.56 12.06
N SER A 264 -9.58 9.47 11.35
CA SER A 264 -9.49 9.36 9.90
C SER A 264 -10.67 8.54 9.34
N ALA A 265 -10.88 8.56 8.02
CA ALA A 265 -11.96 7.85 7.34
C ALA A 265 -11.85 6.33 7.49
N LEU A 266 -13.00 5.64 7.37
CA LEU A 266 -13.10 4.19 7.50
C LEU A 266 -14.04 3.57 6.44
N GLY A 267 -13.88 2.27 6.18
CA GLY A 267 -14.75 1.49 5.31
C GLY A 267 -14.90 2.07 3.90
N THR A 268 -16.04 2.70 3.64
CA THR A 268 -16.38 3.27 2.32
C THR A 268 -15.94 4.72 2.11
N GLU A 269 -15.30 5.33 3.12
CA GLU A 269 -14.92 6.76 3.09
C GLU A 269 -13.52 7.05 2.53
N PRO A 270 -12.48 6.20 2.68
CA PRO A 270 -11.17 6.47 2.10
C PRO A 270 -11.26 6.71 0.59
N TYR A 271 -10.55 7.74 0.09
CA TYR A 271 -10.57 8.17 -1.32
C TYR A 271 -11.94 8.65 -1.86
N ARG A 272 -12.91 8.94 -0.98
CA ARG A 272 -14.26 9.41 -1.39
C ARG A 272 -14.23 10.79 -2.04
N ASP A 273 -13.34 11.68 -1.60
CA ASP A 273 -13.11 12.95 -2.27
C ASP A 273 -12.15 12.75 -3.45
N HIS A 274 -12.66 12.80 -4.67
CA HIS A 274 -11.86 12.61 -5.88
C HIS A 274 -10.93 13.79 -6.21
N THR A 275 -11.07 14.92 -5.51
CA THR A 275 -10.14 16.05 -5.64
C THR A 275 -8.88 15.87 -4.80
N ARG A 276 -8.89 14.87 -3.90
CA ARG A 276 -7.75 14.44 -3.09
C ARG A 276 -7.52 12.95 -3.29
N GLN A 277 -6.40 12.44 -2.80
CA GLN A 277 -6.09 11.01 -2.80
C GLN A 277 -5.73 10.54 -1.40
N ASP A 278 -6.25 11.21 -0.37
CA ASP A 278 -6.03 10.78 0.99
C ASP A 278 -7.02 9.67 1.41
N VAL A 279 -6.63 8.95 2.45
CA VAL A 279 -7.50 8.00 3.14
C VAL A 279 -8.40 8.69 4.17
N GLY A 280 -8.65 9.99 4.00
CA GLY A 280 -9.26 10.90 4.97
C GLY A 280 -8.53 10.86 6.28
#